data_AF-A0A0W8G4K7-F1
#
_entry.id   AF-A0A0W8G4K7-F1
#
_cell.length_a   1.000
_cell.length_b   1.000
_cell.length_c   1.000
_cell.angle_alpha   90.00
_cell.angle_beta   90.00
_cell.angle_gamma   90.00
#
_symmetry.space_group_name_H-M   'P 1'
#
loop_
_entity.id
_entity.type
_entity.pdbx_description
1 polymer ?
#
loop_
_entity_poly.entity_id
_entity_poly.type
_entity_poly.pdbx_seq_one_letter_code
_entity_poly.pdbx_strand_id
1 'polypeptide(L)'
;MPRRVGAAGSGTGGLRILRLAALAVILAAGLVFGCTFFAAKEPPTPPPPAVMPMTGQAVSECLSRVQAAKSAQARPETLEDFVRYVAAAYVEPVRSRYAVAETMETAVRLAATGDAQAQRLLAGTVRDVQLQAAMAGRTFTVAQWREIYLRSGLLNQDTFVAIGGELTGPDQDRAAASDGVAPAAPSLPPLSEEEGEGE
;
A
#
# COMPACT_ATOMS: atom_id res chain seq x y z
N MET A 1 -55.19 86.81 -4.53
CA MET A 1 -54.28 85.70 -4.17
C MET A 1 -54.64 84.46 -4.97
N PRO A 2 -53.78 84.02 -5.89
CA PRO A 2 -53.59 82.59 -6.12
C PRO A 2 -52.11 82.17 -6.22
N ARG A 3 -51.90 80.88 -5.94
CA ARG A 3 -50.63 80.12 -5.93
C ARG A 3 -49.78 80.31 -7.19
N ARG A 4 -48.44 80.38 -7.03
CA ARG A 4 -47.43 79.95 -8.01
C ARG A 4 -46.08 79.63 -7.33
N VAL A 5 -45.57 78.40 -7.55
CA VAL A 5 -44.25 78.05 -8.19
C VAL A 5 -43.10 78.00 -7.16
N GLY A 6 -42.14 77.08 -7.14
CA GLY A 6 -41.71 75.91 -7.95
C GLY A 6 -40.65 75.17 -7.10
N ALA A 7 -40.52 73.84 -7.15
CA ALA A 7 -39.79 73.02 -8.12
C ALA A 7 -38.24 73.09 -8.02
N ALA A 8 -37.65 71.88 -8.06
CA ALA A 8 -36.24 71.48 -8.18
C ALA A 8 -35.40 71.59 -6.88
N GLY A 9 -34.75 70.55 -6.37
CA GLY A 9 -34.27 69.31 -6.98
C GLY A 9 -32.75 69.28 -6.83
N SER A 10 -32.22 68.30 -6.09
CA SER A 10 -30.82 67.82 -6.12
C SER A 10 -30.52 67.12 -4.80
N GLY A 11 -29.99 65.89 -4.83
CA GLY A 11 -29.41 65.35 -3.59
C GLY A 11 -29.09 63.87 -3.51
N THR A 12 -29.49 62.99 -4.45
CA THR A 12 -29.32 61.54 -4.20
C THR A 12 -28.67 60.74 -5.34
N GLY A 13 -28.38 61.37 -6.48
CA GLY A 13 -27.69 60.71 -7.61
C GLY A 13 -26.16 60.62 -7.47
N GLY A 14 -25.53 61.59 -6.79
CA GLY A 14 -24.06 61.71 -6.76
C GLY A 14 -23.33 60.62 -5.97
N LEU A 15 -23.89 60.17 -4.84
CA LEU A 15 -23.20 59.19 -3.98
C LEU A 15 -23.24 57.76 -4.52
N ARG A 16 -24.24 57.38 -5.33
CA ARG A 16 -24.31 56.03 -5.91
C ARG A 16 -23.34 55.87 -7.08
N ILE A 17 -23.17 56.93 -7.88
CA ILE A 17 -22.22 56.93 -9.00
C ILE A 17 -20.78 56.98 -8.47
N LEU A 18 -20.51 57.73 -7.39
CA LEU A 18 -19.18 57.74 -6.76
C LEU A 18 -18.81 56.38 -6.14
N ARG A 19 -19.77 55.67 -5.51
CA ARG A 19 -19.52 54.33 -4.95
C ARG A 19 -19.30 53.27 -6.02
N LEU A 20 -20.04 53.33 -7.14
CA LEU A 20 -19.84 52.43 -8.27
C LEU A 20 -18.50 52.68 -8.98
N ALA A 21 -18.10 53.95 -9.14
CA ALA A 21 -16.79 54.29 -9.70
C ALA A 21 -15.62 53.84 -8.81
N ALA A 22 -15.74 53.99 -7.48
CA ALA A 22 -14.72 53.51 -6.55
C ALA A 22 -14.59 51.97 -6.55
N LEU A 23 -15.69 51.24 -6.65
CA LEU A 23 -15.68 49.77 -6.75
C LEU A 23 -15.08 49.29 -8.08
N ALA A 24 -15.39 49.97 -9.18
CA ALA A 24 -14.82 49.66 -10.50
C ALA A 24 -13.30 49.94 -10.56
N VAL A 25 -12.81 50.99 -9.90
CA VAL A 25 -11.38 51.29 -9.80
C VAL A 25 -10.65 50.27 -8.93
N ILE A 26 -11.25 49.80 -7.83
CA ILE A 26 -10.66 48.74 -6.98
C ILE A 26 -10.65 47.38 -7.72
N LEU A 27 -11.70 47.05 -8.48
CA LEU A 27 -11.76 45.84 -9.31
C LEU A 27 -10.75 45.90 -10.46
N ALA A 28 -10.61 47.04 -11.15
CA ALA A 28 -9.64 47.21 -12.21
C ALA A 28 -8.20 47.24 -11.68
N ALA A 29 -7.94 47.84 -10.51
CA ALA A 29 -6.63 47.80 -9.85
C ALA A 29 -6.29 46.39 -9.36
N GLY A 30 -7.26 45.62 -8.85
CA GLY A 30 -7.06 44.21 -8.50
C GLY A 30 -6.81 43.31 -9.72
N LEU A 31 -7.45 43.59 -10.86
CA LEU A 31 -7.27 42.81 -12.09
C LEU A 31 -5.96 43.13 -12.82
N VAL A 32 -5.46 44.36 -12.74
CA VAL A 32 -4.21 44.79 -13.40
C VAL A 32 -2.98 44.58 -12.50
N PHE A 33 -3.12 44.57 -11.17
CA PHE A 33 -2.01 44.32 -10.23
C PHE A 33 -1.98 42.88 -9.66
N GLY A 34 -3.00 42.07 -9.92
CA GLY A 34 -3.15 40.71 -9.35
C GLY A 34 -2.61 39.55 -10.19
N CYS A 35 -2.14 39.78 -11.42
CA CYS A 35 -1.79 38.71 -12.35
C CYS A 35 -0.29 38.57 -12.69
N THR A 36 0.64 39.27 -12.03
CA THR A 36 2.05 39.23 -12.46
C THR A 36 3.10 38.96 -11.38
N PHE A 37 2.74 38.60 -10.13
CA PHE A 37 3.75 38.41 -9.07
C PHE A 37 3.65 37.15 -8.19
N PHE A 38 2.91 36.14 -8.64
CA PHE A 38 3.22 34.76 -8.26
C PHE A 38 3.62 33.99 -9.51
N ALA A 39 4.81 34.29 -10.03
CA ALA A 39 5.66 33.23 -10.54
C ALA A 39 6.00 32.34 -9.34
N ALA A 40 5.02 31.57 -8.88
CA ALA A 40 5.27 30.38 -8.11
C ALA A 40 6.17 29.55 -9.01
N LYS A 41 7.47 29.56 -8.71
CA LYS A 41 8.40 28.56 -9.21
C LYS A 41 7.66 27.25 -9.01
N GLU A 42 7.21 26.63 -10.11
CA GLU A 42 6.53 25.35 -10.05
C GLU A 42 7.40 24.49 -9.14
N PRO A 43 6.86 24.00 -8.00
CA PRO A 43 7.64 23.13 -7.14
C PRO A 43 8.14 22.02 -8.08
N PRO A 44 9.47 21.80 -8.15
CA PRO A 44 10.04 20.89 -9.12
C PRO A 44 9.24 19.60 -9.04
N THR A 45 8.62 19.22 -10.16
CA THR A 45 7.80 18.00 -10.24
C THR A 45 8.64 16.90 -9.61
N PRO A 46 8.17 16.27 -8.51
CA PRO A 46 8.97 15.27 -7.85
C PRO A 46 9.36 14.21 -8.89
N PRO A 47 10.63 13.79 -8.95
CA PRO A 47 11.06 12.80 -9.92
C PRO A 47 10.12 11.59 -9.81
N PRO A 48 9.76 10.97 -10.96
CA PRO A 48 8.88 9.80 -10.95
C PRO A 48 9.45 8.77 -9.98
N PRO A 49 8.61 8.07 -9.20
CA PRO A 49 9.07 7.07 -8.25
C PRO A 49 10.00 6.08 -8.96
N ALA A 50 11.20 5.89 -8.43
CA ALA A 50 12.20 5.02 -9.04
C ALA A 50 12.06 3.60 -8.49
N VAL A 51 12.58 2.60 -9.21
CA VAL A 51 12.76 1.27 -8.64
C VAL A 51 13.72 1.35 -7.47
N MET A 52 13.36 0.79 -6.31
CA MET A 52 14.24 0.80 -5.14
C MET A 52 15.53 0.02 -5.45
N PRO A 53 16.71 0.55 -5.12
CA PRO A 53 17.94 -0.21 -5.22
C PRO A 53 17.93 -1.36 -4.20
N MET A 54 18.28 -2.58 -4.61
CA MET A 54 18.37 -3.75 -3.72
C MET A 54 19.65 -3.75 -2.88
N THR A 55 19.84 -2.70 -2.09
CA THR A 55 20.94 -2.60 -1.12
C THR A 55 20.42 -2.82 0.29
N GLY A 56 21.29 -3.28 1.20
CA GLY A 56 20.90 -3.54 2.58
C GLY A 56 20.35 -2.31 3.30
N GLN A 57 20.88 -1.11 3.00
CA GLN A 57 20.39 0.14 3.57
C GLN A 57 18.98 0.49 3.07
N ALA A 58 18.75 0.43 1.75
CA ALA A 58 17.45 0.76 1.17
C ALA A 58 16.36 -0.21 1.61
N VAL A 59 16.66 -1.52 1.63
CA VAL A 59 15.73 -2.55 2.14
C VAL A 59 15.45 -2.35 3.63
N SER A 60 16.46 -2.05 4.45
CA SER A 60 16.25 -1.81 5.88
C SER A 60 15.39 -0.56 6.14
N GLU A 61 15.63 0.53 5.40
CA GLU A 61 14.80 1.73 5.51
C GLU A 61 13.35 1.46 5.08
N CYS A 62 13.16 0.76 3.95
CA CYS A 62 11.86 0.35 3.46
C CYS A 62 11.08 -0.45 4.52
N LEU A 63 11.69 -1.51 5.05
CA LEU A 63 11.06 -2.36 6.06
C LEU A 63 10.82 -1.63 7.38
N SER A 64 11.68 -0.68 7.77
CA SER A 64 11.46 0.15 8.95
C SER A 64 10.22 1.05 8.79
N ARG A 65 10.04 1.66 7.61
CA ARG A 65 8.85 2.48 7.30
C ARG A 65 7.58 1.65 7.30
N VAL A 66 7.64 0.46 6.68
CA VAL A 66 6.53 -0.51 6.69
C VAL A 66 6.18 -0.90 8.12
N GLN A 67 7.17 -1.25 8.95
CA GLN A 67 6.93 -1.65 10.33
C GLN A 67 6.32 -0.53 11.18
N ALA A 68 6.80 0.71 11.01
CA ALA A 68 6.20 1.86 11.66
C ALA A 68 4.73 2.06 11.23
N ALA A 69 4.45 1.98 9.93
CA ALA A 69 3.09 2.11 9.41
C ALA A 69 2.16 0.98 9.91
N LYS A 70 2.63 -0.27 9.90
CA LYS A 70 1.89 -1.43 10.44
C LYS A 70 1.46 -1.21 11.89
N SER A 71 2.34 -0.69 12.73
CA SER A 71 2.04 -0.46 14.15
C SER A 71 0.94 0.58 14.40
N ALA A 72 0.69 1.45 13.42
CA ALA A 72 -0.37 2.46 13.47
C ALA A 72 -1.70 1.98 12.86
N GLN A 73 -1.71 0.82 12.21
CA GLN A 73 -2.92 0.27 11.59
C GLN A 73 -3.68 -0.63 12.56
N ALA A 74 -5.02 -0.56 12.50
CA ALA A 74 -5.87 -1.54 13.14
C ALA A 74 -5.71 -2.92 12.48
N ARG A 75 -6.01 -3.97 13.24
CA ARG A 75 -5.96 -5.34 12.73
C ARG A 75 -7.09 -5.54 11.69
N PRO A 76 -6.79 -6.01 10.48
CA PRO A 76 -7.81 -6.26 9.47
C PRO A 76 -8.63 -7.53 9.78
N GLU A 77 -9.93 -7.48 9.53
CA GLU A 77 -10.84 -8.60 9.83
C GLU A 77 -11.42 -9.24 8.57
N THR A 78 -11.71 -8.45 7.54
CA THR A 78 -12.32 -8.88 6.29
C THR A 78 -11.33 -8.78 5.11
N LEU A 79 -11.66 -9.39 3.98
CA LEU A 79 -10.85 -9.29 2.75
C LEU A 79 -10.58 -7.82 2.36
N GLU A 80 -11.62 -6.98 2.38
CA GLU A 80 -11.50 -5.56 2.05
C GLU A 80 -10.62 -4.81 3.07
N ASP A 81 -10.69 -5.19 4.35
CA ASP A 81 -9.78 -4.64 5.36
C ASP A 81 -8.34 -5.03 5.07
N PHE A 82 -8.08 -6.26 4.62
CA PHE A 82 -6.74 -6.68 4.22
C PHE A 82 -6.23 -5.89 3.02
N VAL A 83 -7.05 -5.63 1.99
CA VAL A 83 -6.67 -4.77 0.86
C VAL A 83 -6.24 -3.39 1.35
N ARG A 84 -7.06 -2.76 2.20
CA ARG A 84 -6.78 -1.41 2.75
C ARG A 84 -5.58 -1.41 3.68
N TYR A 85 -5.47 -2.42 4.53
CA TYR A 85 -4.34 -2.61 5.45
C TYR A 85 -3.04 -2.75 4.67
N VAL A 86 -3.00 -3.58 3.63
CA VAL A 86 -1.78 -3.77 2.83
C VAL A 86 -1.39 -2.48 2.11
N ALA A 87 -2.36 -1.77 1.52
CA ALA A 87 -2.10 -0.48 0.91
C ALA A 87 -1.51 0.51 1.93
N ALA A 88 -2.16 0.68 3.08
CA ALA A 88 -1.76 1.65 4.10
C ALA A 88 -0.43 1.30 4.80
N ALA A 89 -0.16 0.02 5.04
CA ALA A 89 0.99 -0.42 5.83
C ALA A 89 2.22 -0.74 4.99
N TYR A 90 2.06 -1.21 3.75
CA TYR A 90 3.18 -1.70 2.92
C TYR A 90 3.46 -0.83 1.70
N VAL A 91 2.45 -0.12 1.17
CA VAL A 91 2.59 0.65 -0.08
C VAL A 91 2.70 2.15 0.19
N GLU A 92 1.71 2.74 0.87
CA GLU A 92 1.67 4.15 1.24
C GLU A 92 2.97 4.73 1.85
N PRO A 93 3.64 4.08 2.82
CA PRO A 93 4.82 4.66 3.46
C PRO A 93 6.06 4.74 2.55
N VAL A 94 6.04 4.05 1.40
CA VAL A 94 7.19 3.94 0.49
C VAL A 94 6.89 4.42 -0.93
N ARG A 95 5.60 4.54 -1.33
CA ARG A 95 5.18 4.94 -2.68
C ARG A 95 5.64 6.32 -3.12
N SER A 96 5.92 7.23 -2.17
CA SER A 96 6.44 8.57 -2.49
C SER A 96 7.90 8.55 -2.92
N ARG A 97 8.60 7.43 -2.70
CA ARG A 97 10.03 7.25 -3.01
C ARG A 97 10.25 6.20 -4.08
N TYR A 98 9.46 5.13 -4.05
CA TYR A 98 9.67 3.98 -4.89
C TYR A 98 8.42 3.60 -5.67
N ALA A 99 8.65 3.17 -6.92
CA ALA A 99 7.63 2.49 -7.72
C ALA A 99 7.48 1.07 -7.15
N VAL A 100 6.46 0.86 -6.31
CA VAL A 100 6.37 -0.33 -5.45
C VAL A 100 6.23 -1.61 -6.28
N ALA A 101 5.31 -1.66 -7.23
CA ALA A 101 5.09 -2.85 -8.04
C ALA A 101 6.34 -3.25 -8.84
N GLU A 102 7.02 -2.29 -9.45
CA GLU A 102 8.25 -2.47 -10.23
C GLU A 102 9.44 -2.87 -9.33
N THR A 103 9.45 -2.36 -8.11
CA THR A 103 10.40 -2.77 -7.06
C THR A 103 10.18 -4.23 -6.67
N MET A 104 8.93 -4.65 -6.49
CA MET A 104 8.58 -6.02 -6.16
C MET A 104 8.90 -6.99 -7.30
N GLU A 105 8.63 -6.59 -8.55
CA GLU A 105 9.03 -7.36 -9.74
C GLU A 105 10.55 -7.56 -9.78
N THR A 106 11.30 -6.49 -9.56
CA THR A 106 12.77 -6.54 -9.51
C THR A 106 13.27 -7.42 -8.37
N ALA A 107 12.62 -7.35 -7.20
CA ALA A 107 12.94 -8.21 -6.08
C ALA A 107 12.67 -9.69 -6.38
N VAL A 108 11.56 -10.04 -7.03
CA VAL A 108 11.29 -11.43 -7.44
C VAL A 108 12.36 -11.95 -8.39
N ARG A 109 12.71 -11.16 -9.41
CA ARG A 109 13.77 -11.53 -10.37
C ARG A 109 15.13 -11.75 -9.69
N LEU A 110 15.52 -10.86 -8.80
CA LEU A 110 16.81 -10.97 -8.09
C LEU A 110 16.82 -12.08 -7.04
N ALA A 111 15.71 -12.29 -6.33
CA ALA A 111 15.57 -13.38 -5.38
C ALA A 111 15.69 -14.76 -6.04
N ALA A 112 15.16 -14.90 -7.28
CA ALA A 112 15.33 -16.10 -8.09
C ALA A 112 16.80 -16.40 -8.43
N THR A 113 17.66 -15.38 -8.44
CA THR A 113 19.12 -15.52 -8.62
C THR A 113 19.89 -15.62 -7.30
N GLY A 114 19.20 -15.67 -6.15
CA GLY A 114 19.83 -15.83 -4.83
C GLY A 114 20.21 -14.52 -4.12
N ASP A 115 19.71 -13.36 -4.57
CA ASP A 115 19.99 -12.10 -3.89
C ASP A 115 19.33 -12.05 -2.49
N ALA A 116 20.17 -11.92 -1.45
CA ALA A 116 19.72 -11.96 -0.06
C ALA A 116 18.86 -10.75 0.34
N GLN A 117 19.09 -9.57 -0.26
CA GLN A 117 18.30 -8.37 0.08
C GLN A 117 16.93 -8.41 -0.57
N ALA A 118 16.85 -8.92 -1.80
CA ALA A 118 15.59 -9.17 -2.49
C ALA A 118 14.74 -10.21 -1.74
N GLN A 119 15.34 -11.32 -1.31
CA GLN A 119 14.66 -12.32 -0.47
C GLN A 119 14.16 -11.73 0.84
N ARG A 120 14.99 -10.92 1.51
CA ARG A 120 14.62 -10.22 2.74
C ARG A 120 13.45 -9.26 2.53
N LEU A 121 13.44 -8.51 1.43
CA LEU A 121 12.33 -7.61 1.09
C LEU A 121 11.03 -8.39 0.89
N LEU A 122 11.06 -9.47 0.09
CA LEU A 122 9.89 -10.32 -0.15
C LEU A 122 9.37 -10.97 1.14
N ALA A 123 10.27 -11.41 2.02
CA ALA A 123 9.90 -11.96 3.32
C ALA A 123 9.23 -10.91 4.21
N GLY A 124 9.78 -9.68 4.27
CA GLY A 124 9.26 -8.60 5.10
C GLY A 124 8.01 -7.90 4.56
N THR A 125 7.58 -8.22 3.34
CA THR A 125 6.39 -7.64 2.69
C THR A 125 5.37 -8.71 2.38
N VAL A 126 5.61 -9.53 1.36
CA VAL A 126 4.65 -10.54 0.87
C VAL A 126 4.39 -11.62 1.92
N ARG A 127 5.45 -12.26 2.43
CA ARG A 127 5.31 -13.36 3.41
C ARG A 127 4.81 -12.85 4.77
N ASP A 128 5.22 -11.65 5.16
CA ASP A 128 4.73 -11.01 6.39
C ASP A 128 3.22 -10.74 6.32
N VAL A 129 2.67 -10.29 5.18
CA VAL A 129 1.21 -10.15 5.01
C VAL A 129 0.49 -11.49 5.20
N GLN A 130 1.03 -12.58 4.66
CA GLN A 130 0.47 -13.93 4.84
C GLN A 130 0.53 -14.35 6.31
N LEU A 131 1.64 -14.06 6.99
CA LEU A 131 1.79 -14.32 8.42
C LEU A 131 0.77 -13.51 9.24
N GLN A 132 0.53 -12.24 8.92
CA GLN A 132 -0.49 -11.43 9.61
C GLN A 132 -1.90 -12.03 9.45
N ALA A 133 -2.24 -12.52 8.26
CA ALA A 133 -3.51 -13.21 8.04
C ALA A 133 -3.60 -14.50 8.86
N ALA A 134 -2.55 -15.33 8.84
CA ALA A 134 -2.49 -16.57 9.59
C ALA A 134 -2.60 -16.33 11.11
N MET A 135 -1.89 -15.34 11.65
CA MET A 135 -2.00 -14.95 13.06
C MET A 135 -3.41 -14.45 13.41
N ALA A 136 -4.14 -13.89 12.44
CA ALA A 136 -5.55 -13.50 12.56
C ALA A 136 -6.53 -14.66 12.40
N GLY A 137 -6.05 -15.90 12.26
CA GLY A 137 -6.88 -17.07 12.01
C GLY A 137 -7.58 -17.00 10.66
N ARG A 138 -7.03 -16.24 9.70
CA ARG A 138 -7.57 -16.08 8.36
C ARG A 138 -6.76 -16.89 7.37
N THR A 139 -7.48 -17.64 6.54
CA THR A 139 -6.94 -18.28 5.35
C THR A 139 -7.63 -17.65 4.14
N PHE A 140 -6.85 -17.38 3.10
CA PHE A 140 -7.35 -16.82 1.84
C PHE A 140 -7.02 -17.80 0.72
N THR A 141 -7.93 -17.91 -0.24
CA THR A 141 -7.68 -18.64 -1.48
C THR A 141 -6.65 -17.90 -2.34
N VAL A 142 -6.06 -18.57 -3.33
CA VAL A 142 -5.16 -17.94 -4.31
C VAL A 142 -5.82 -16.73 -4.99
N ALA A 143 -7.11 -16.82 -5.33
CA ALA A 143 -7.84 -15.72 -5.94
C ALA A 143 -7.99 -14.52 -4.99
N GLN A 144 -8.21 -14.76 -3.70
CA GLN A 144 -8.28 -13.71 -2.69
C GLN A 144 -6.90 -13.09 -2.42
N TRP A 145 -5.84 -13.89 -2.41
CA TRP A 145 -4.48 -13.36 -2.32
C TRP A 145 -4.12 -12.48 -3.51
N ARG A 146 -4.47 -12.92 -4.72
CA ARG A 146 -4.34 -12.12 -5.93
C ARG A 146 -5.05 -10.79 -5.77
N GLU A 147 -6.30 -10.81 -5.29
CA GLU A 147 -7.08 -9.61 -5.07
C GLU A 147 -6.41 -8.66 -4.06
N ILE A 148 -5.98 -9.18 -2.90
CA ILE A 148 -5.28 -8.41 -1.87
C ILE A 148 -4.05 -7.71 -2.45
N TYR A 149 -3.20 -8.43 -3.17
CA TYR A 149 -1.93 -7.89 -3.65
C TYR A 149 -2.08 -6.92 -4.83
N LEU A 150 -2.99 -7.20 -5.77
CA LEU A 150 -3.20 -6.33 -6.93
C LEU A 150 -3.97 -5.07 -6.55
N ARG A 151 -5.06 -5.19 -5.79
CA ARG A 151 -5.88 -4.04 -5.40
C ARG A 151 -5.17 -3.11 -4.42
N SER A 152 -4.26 -3.64 -3.59
CA SER A 152 -3.43 -2.80 -2.72
C SER A 152 -2.30 -2.08 -3.46
N GLY A 153 -1.97 -2.48 -4.69
CA GLY A 153 -0.83 -1.96 -5.45
C GLY A 153 0.53 -2.51 -4.97
N LEU A 154 0.54 -3.56 -4.15
CA LEU A 154 1.79 -4.17 -3.70
C LEU A 154 2.47 -4.94 -4.82
N LEU A 155 1.72 -5.71 -5.61
CA LEU A 155 2.22 -6.51 -6.73
C LEU A 155 1.49 -6.15 -8.02
N ASN A 156 2.14 -6.40 -9.16
CA ASN A 156 1.48 -6.48 -10.45
C ASN A 156 1.09 -7.95 -10.77
N GLN A 157 0.30 -8.14 -11.83
CA GLN A 157 -0.20 -9.47 -12.23
C GLN A 157 0.94 -10.45 -12.50
N ASP A 158 1.98 -10.01 -13.21
CA ASP A 158 3.10 -10.86 -13.60
C ASP A 158 3.93 -11.29 -12.39
N THR A 159 4.16 -10.38 -11.45
CA THR A 159 4.87 -10.66 -10.19
C THR A 159 4.10 -11.64 -9.34
N PHE A 160 2.76 -11.51 -9.26
CA PHE A 160 1.92 -12.47 -8.53
C PHE A 160 2.00 -13.88 -9.13
N VAL A 161 2.03 -14.00 -10.46
CA VAL A 161 2.21 -15.29 -11.14
C VAL A 161 3.62 -15.83 -10.93
N ALA A 162 4.65 -14.97 -10.98
CA ALA A 162 6.04 -15.37 -10.80
C ALA A 162 6.35 -15.92 -9.39
N ILE A 163 5.64 -15.45 -8.36
CA ILE A 163 5.73 -16.03 -7.00
C ILE A 163 4.85 -17.27 -6.80
N GLY A 164 4.18 -17.75 -7.86
CA GLY A 164 3.43 -19.01 -7.88
C GLY A 164 1.99 -18.94 -7.37
N GLY A 165 1.44 -17.75 -7.07
CA GLY A 165 0.11 -17.60 -6.45
C GLY A 165 -0.04 -18.19 -5.03
N GLU A 166 0.91 -19.02 -4.63
CA GLU A 166 1.17 -19.61 -3.33
C GLU A 166 2.69 -19.68 -3.18
N LEU A 167 3.23 -18.93 -2.22
CA LEU A 167 4.36 -19.44 -1.46
C LEU A 167 3.80 -20.57 -0.61
N THR A 168 3.61 -21.74 -1.22
CA THR A 168 3.15 -22.93 -0.54
C THR A 168 4.08 -23.14 0.65
N GLY A 169 3.51 -23.24 1.86
CA GLY A 169 4.28 -23.57 3.04
C GLY A 169 5.05 -24.88 2.84
N PRO A 170 6.15 -25.11 3.58
CA PRO A 170 6.99 -26.31 3.46
C PRO A 170 6.29 -27.66 3.76
N ASP A 171 4.96 -27.69 3.90
CA ASP A 171 4.19 -28.88 4.29
C ASP A 171 3.39 -29.55 3.14
N GLN A 172 3.25 -28.95 1.95
CA GLN A 172 2.57 -29.65 0.84
C GLN A 172 3.41 -30.77 0.19
N ASP A 173 4.74 -30.67 0.23
CA ASP A 173 5.63 -31.76 -0.23
C ASP A 173 5.52 -33.01 0.66
N ARG A 174 5.09 -32.86 1.92
CA ARG A 174 4.86 -33.97 2.85
C ARG A 174 3.53 -34.67 2.63
N ALA A 175 2.51 -33.93 2.20
CA ALA A 175 1.20 -34.48 1.87
C ALA A 175 1.25 -35.29 0.56
N ALA A 176 1.97 -34.80 -0.46
CA ALA A 176 2.16 -35.53 -1.72
C ALA A 176 3.01 -36.81 -1.57
N ALA A 177 3.87 -36.89 -0.55
CA ALA A 177 4.67 -38.08 -0.24
C ALA A 177 3.89 -39.16 0.54
N SER A 178 2.67 -38.88 1.01
CA SER A 178 1.93 -39.78 1.91
C SER A 178 0.84 -40.61 1.22
N ASP A 179 0.51 -40.34 -0.05
CA ASP A 179 -0.43 -41.16 -0.84
C ASP A 179 0.24 -42.33 -1.59
N GLY A 180 1.49 -42.61 -1.28
CA GLY A 180 2.34 -43.48 -2.10
C GLY A 180 2.91 -44.74 -1.45
N VAL A 181 2.59 -45.12 -0.20
CA VAL A 181 3.00 -46.44 0.33
C VAL A 181 2.29 -46.83 1.63
N ALA A 182 1.37 -47.78 1.52
CA ALA A 182 1.18 -48.93 2.42
C ALA A 182 0.15 -49.88 1.75
N PRO A 183 0.25 -51.22 1.87
CA PRO A 183 0.69 -51.91 3.09
C PRO A 183 1.56 -53.16 2.87
N ALA A 184 2.44 -53.45 3.83
CA ALA A 184 2.77 -54.83 4.18
C ALA A 184 3.21 -54.87 5.64
N ALA A 185 2.30 -55.31 6.51
CA ALA A 185 2.63 -55.72 7.86
C ALA A 185 3.42 -57.03 7.79
N PRO A 186 4.62 -57.13 8.38
CA PRO A 186 5.16 -58.42 8.77
C PRO A 186 4.61 -58.79 10.15
N SER A 187 3.84 -59.87 10.18
CA SER A 187 3.47 -60.61 11.37
C SER A 187 4.73 -60.96 12.19
N LEU A 188 4.77 -60.57 13.46
CA LEU A 188 5.69 -61.14 14.44
C LEU A 188 4.87 -61.94 15.48
N PRO A 189 5.17 -63.25 15.67
CA PRO A 189 4.58 -64.10 16.71
C PRO A 189 5.14 -63.79 18.13
N PRO A 190 4.62 -64.46 19.19
CA PRO A 190 4.37 -63.86 20.50
C PRO A 190 5.53 -63.96 21.51
N LEU A 191 5.34 -63.21 22.60
CA LEU A 191 5.97 -63.29 23.92
C LEU A 191 6.55 -64.67 24.27
N SER A 192 7.82 -64.68 24.67
CA SER A 192 8.37 -65.68 25.57
C SER A 192 8.93 -64.94 26.77
N GLU A 193 8.22 -65.07 27.89
CA GLU A 193 8.75 -64.93 29.23
C GLU A 193 9.84 -65.99 29.38
N GLU A 194 11.09 -65.57 29.62
CA GLU A 194 12.11 -66.48 30.14
C GLU A 194 12.63 -65.88 31.46
N GLU A 195 12.10 -66.45 32.54
CA GLU A 195 12.69 -66.45 33.87
C GLU A 195 14.13 -66.99 33.77
N GLY A 196 15.07 -66.29 34.39
CA GLY A 196 16.49 -66.67 34.44
C GLY A 196 17.11 -66.27 35.76
N GLU A 197 16.88 -67.12 36.74
CA GLU A 197 17.43 -67.16 38.09
C GLU A 197 18.87 -67.75 38.09
N GLY A 198 19.76 -67.26 38.95
CA GLY A 198 21.12 -67.79 39.22
C GLY A 198 22.25 -66.96 38.57
N GLU A 199 23.29 -66.50 39.27
CA GLU A 199 24.02 -66.99 40.46
C GLU A 199 24.61 -65.81 41.27
#